data_AF-A0A7X5TD45-F1
#
_entry.id   AF-A0A7X5TD45-F1
#
_cell.length_a   1.000
_cell.length_b   1.000
_cell.length_c   1.000
_cell.angle_alpha   90.00
_cell.angle_beta   90.00
_cell.angle_gamma   90.00
#
_symmetry.space_group_name_H-M   'P 1'
#
loop_
_entity.id
_entity.type
_entity.pdbx_description
1 polymer ?
#
loop_
_entity_poly.entity_id
_entity_poly.type
_entity_poly.pdbx_seq_one_letter_code
_entity_poly.pdbx_strand_id
1 'polypeptide(L)'
;MNILPLVSAFILIFAIGTYTFIHNARAAIQEKDHYASAFFIDRKLGCKIQNRLYKNAPGENIHPIDKKASKSEKPAEFHSPRDKFIRLNESKLNLSSLLEKPDPQLETVARELIEFLYATTSLQKEVAKVNVIKILIETAKKHRSLHTLEDLLSKIPKEHYPLFYKLTKGTHAYELYTSKGYPPLSDFLILVAQTQTKPINFSLASRPLLEALFTKRLSSLAINEEKHTWEKDHKHTPLKKEELTAFLVNHGKTMTEYENLIFFNTTKTEEPQWLVLDKETKVQIKVSK
;
A
#
# COMPACT_ATOMS: atom_id res chain seq x y z
N MET A 1 -15.07 18.20 72.30
CA MET A 1 -15.75 17.50 71.18
C MET A 1 -14.78 16.51 70.57
N ASN A 2 -15.20 15.26 70.36
CA ASN A 2 -14.33 14.22 69.85
C ASN A 2 -14.24 14.33 68.31
N ILE A 3 -13.11 14.79 67.78
CA ILE A 3 -12.92 15.12 66.35
C ILE A 3 -12.65 13.87 65.47
N LEU A 4 -12.36 12.74 66.12
CA LEU A 4 -11.99 11.48 65.48
C LEU A 4 -13.01 10.98 64.42
N PRO A 5 -14.33 10.99 64.68
CA PRO A 5 -15.32 10.51 63.71
C PRO A 5 -15.34 11.34 62.43
N LEU A 6 -15.09 12.65 62.54
CA LEU A 6 -15.05 13.56 61.41
C LEU A 6 -13.83 13.27 60.53
N VAL A 7 -12.65 13.10 61.14
CA VAL A 7 -11.41 12.76 60.42
C VAL A 7 -11.53 11.41 59.72
N SER A 8 -12.10 10.40 60.40
CA SER A 8 -12.34 9.08 59.81
C SER A 8 -13.29 9.14 58.61
N ALA A 9 -14.35 9.96 58.68
CA ALA A 9 -15.27 10.15 57.56
C ALA A 9 -14.58 10.78 56.34
N PHE A 10 -13.73 11.80 56.54
CA PHE A 10 -12.96 12.41 55.46
C PHE A 10 -11.98 11.44 54.81
N ILE A 11 -11.27 10.63 55.60
CA ILE A 11 -10.36 9.61 55.08
C ILE A 11 -11.14 8.58 54.25
N LEU A 12 -12.32 8.16 54.70
CA LEU A 12 -13.14 7.17 54.02
C LEU A 12 -13.68 7.70 52.69
N ILE A 13 -14.16 8.96 52.67
CA ILE A 13 -14.60 9.63 51.44
C ILE A 13 -13.43 9.75 50.44
N PHE A 14 -12.25 10.13 50.93
CA PHE A 14 -11.07 10.27 50.07
C PHE A 14 -10.58 8.93 49.54
N ALA A 15 -10.61 7.87 50.35
CA ALA A 15 -10.28 6.51 49.94
C ALA A 15 -11.23 5.98 48.86
N ILE A 16 -12.54 6.20 49.02
CA ILE A 16 -13.55 5.79 48.03
C ILE A 16 -13.39 6.60 46.73
N GLY A 17 -13.20 7.92 46.85
CA GLY A 17 -13.00 8.80 45.69
C GLY A 17 -11.74 8.47 44.89
N THR A 18 -10.62 8.20 45.57
CA THR A 18 -9.37 7.80 44.90
C THR A 18 -9.47 6.41 44.27
N TYR A 19 -10.09 5.44 44.96
CA TYR A 19 -10.31 4.11 44.41
C TYR A 19 -11.17 4.14 43.14
N THR A 20 -12.30 4.85 43.16
CA THR A 20 -13.19 4.99 42.00
C THR A 20 -12.51 5.70 40.84
N PHE A 21 -11.74 6.77 41.10
CA PHE A 21 -10.99 7.46 40.05
C PHE A 21 -9.93 6.57 39.39
N ILE A 22 -9.14 5.84 40.18
CA ILE A 22 -8.10 4.93 39.68
C ILE A 22 -8.74 3.77 38.90
N HIS A 23 -9.84 3.21 39.40
CA HIS A 23 -10.56 2.13 38.74
C HIS A 23 -11.13 2.57 37.39
N ASN A 24 -11.77 3.75 37.34
CA ASN A 24 -12.31 4.30 36.09
C ASN A 24 -11.21 4.67 35.08
N ALA A 25 -10.08 5.20 35.54
CA ALA A 25 -8.93 5.46 34.69
C ALA A 25 -8.37 4.17 34.07
N ARG A 26 -8.28 3.08 34.86
CA ARG A 26 -7.86 1.77 34.35
C ARG A 26 -8.86 1.18 33.38
N ALA A 27 -10.16 1.28 33.66
CA ALA A 27 -11.22 0.81 32.77
C ALA A 27 -11.18 1.55 31.42
N ALA A 28 -11.00 2.88 31.43
CA ALA A 28 -10.88 3.68 30.21
C ALA A 28 -9.62 3.33 29.38
N ILE A 29 -8.49 3.03 30.05
CA ILE A 29 -7.27 2.57 29.38
C ILE A 29 -7.51 1.19 28.75
N GLN A 30 -8.10 0.24 29.49
CA GLN A 30 -8.42 -1.09 28.98
C GLN A 30 -9.42 -1.04 27.82
N GLU A 31 -10.46 -0.22 27.93
CA GLU A 31 -11.44 -0.03 26.87
C GLU A 31 -10.77 0.52 25.60
N LYS A 32 -9.91 1.54 25.74
CA LYS A 32 -9.10 2.07 24.63
C LYS A 32 -8.20 1.00 23.99
N ASP A 33 -7.57 0.16 24.80
CA ASP A 33 -6.72 -0.95 24.32
C ASP A 33 -7.54 -2.04 23.62
N HIS A 34 -8.74 -2.33 24.11
CA HIS A 34 -9.69 -3.24 23.47
C HIS A 34 -10.20 -2.70 22.14
N TYR A 35 -10.54 -1.41 22.05
CA TYR A 35 -10.92 -0.77 20.79
C TYR A 35 -9.78 -0.78 19.77
N ALA A 36 -8.55 -0.44 20.20
CA ALA A 36 -7.38 -0.48 19.33
C ALA A 36 -7.09 -1.91 18.83
N SER A 37 -7.24 -2.91 19.72
CA SER A 37 -7.05 -4.32 19.38
C SER A 37 -8.13 -4.84 18.43
N ALA A 38 -9.40 -4.51 18.69
CA ALA A 38 -10.52 -4.85 17.82
C ALA A 38 -10.33 -4.23 16.43
N PHE A 39 -9.91 -2.97 16.36
CA PHE A 39 -9.62 -2.29 15.10
C PHE A 39 -8.44 -2.91 14.35
N PHE A 40 -7.38 -3.32 15.05
CA PHE A 40 -6.26 -4.02 14.43
C PHE A 40 -6.70 -5.37 13.86
N ILE A 41 -7.55 -6.09 14.58
CA ILE A 41 -8.16 -7.35 14.11
C ILE A 41 -9.03 -7.09 12.89
N ASP A 42 -9.89 -6.09 12.92
CA ASP A 42 -10.78 -5.70 11.81
C ASP A 42 -10.00 -5.25 10.58
N ARG A 43 -8.93 -4.47 10.76
CA ARG A 43 -8.03 -4.09 9.67
C ARG A 43 -7.31 -5.30 9.09
N LYS A 44 -6.83 -6.21 9.94
CA LYS A 44 -6.17 -7.44 9.49
C LYS A 44 -7.15 -8.34 8.75
N LEU A 45 -8.40 -8.42 9.21
CA LEU A 45 -9.49 -9.11 8.52
C LEU A 45 -9.80 -8.43 7.18
N GLY A 46 -9.91 -7.10 7.17
CA GLY A 46 -10.12 -6.29 5.96
C GLY A 46 -9.02 -6.50 4.93
N CYS A 47 -7.75 -6.48 5.33
CA CYS A 47 -6.63 -6.82 4.46
C CYS A 47 -6.67 -8.30 4.02
N LYS A 48 -7.06 -9.24 4.87
CA LYS A 48 -7.23 -10.65 4.49
C LYS A 48 -8.37 -10.84 3.49
N ILE A 49 -9.48 -10.13 3.66
CA ILE A 49 -10.64 -10.14 2.76
C ILE A 49 -10.26 -9.47 1.44
N GLN A 50 -9.58 -8.33 1.44
CA GLN A 50 -9.05 -7.66 0.25
C GLN A 50 -8.10 -8.58 -0.52
N ASN A 51 -7.16 -9.22 0.18
CA ASN A 51 -6.26 -10.19 -0.43
C ASN A 51 -7.01 -11.40 -0.99
N ARG A 52 -8.12 -11.81 -0.36
CA ARG A 52 -8.95 -12.91 -0.85
C ARG A 52 -9.77 -12.49 -2.06
N LEU A 53 -10.37 -11.31 -2.06
CA LEU A 53 -11.13 -10.77 -3.19
C LEU A 53 -10.23 -10.48 -4.39
N TYR A 54 -9.01 -9.99 -4.16
CA TYR A 54 -7.99 -9.84 -5.18
C TYR A 54 -7.54 -11.19 -5.75
N LYS A 55 -7.41 -12.23 -4.92
CA LYS A 55 -7.11 -13.61 -5.37
C LYS A 55 -8.28 -14.35 -6.01
N ASN A 56 -9.51 -13.98 -5.66
CA ASN A 56 -10.75 -14.67 -6.05
C ASN A 56 -11.54 -13.93 -7.14
N ALA A 57 -11.05 -12.78 -7.64
CA ALA A 57 -11.47 -12.27 -8.94
C ALA A 57 -11.19 -13.36 -9.99
N PRO A 58 -12.08 -13.59 -10.98
CA PRO A 58 -12.13 -14.83 -11.75
C PRO A 58 -10.75 -15.25 -12.29
N GLY A 59 -10.28 -16.37 -11.76
CA GLY A 59 -8.96 -16.97 -11.95
C GLY A 59 -8.71 -17.97 -10.81
N GLU A 60 -8.28 -19.19 -11.13
CA GLU A 60 -8.25 -20.31 -10.18
C GLU A 60 -7.19 -20.18 -9.08
N ASN A 61 -7.57 -20.70 -7.91
CA ASN A 61 -6.94 -20.53 -6.60
C ASN A 61 -5.49 -21.04 -6.52
N ILE A 62 -4.61 -20.26 -5.90
CA ILE A 62 -3.41 -20.78 -5.21
C ILE A 62 -3.23 -20.07 -3.85
N HIS A 63 -2.99 -20.88 -2.80
CA HIS A 63 -2.84 -20.47 -1.41
C HIS A 63 -1.45 -19.87 -1.11
N PRO A 64 -1.36 -18.82 -0.26
CA PRO A 64 -0.09 -18.44 0.38
C PRO A 64 -0.07 -18.64 1.90
N ILE A 65 1.14 -18.93 2.38
CA ILE A 65 1.57 -19.21 3.75
C ILE A 65 1.76 -17.90 4.53
N ASP A 66 1.31 -17.87 5.80
CA ASP A 66 1.36 -16.70 6.70
C ASP A 66 2.69 -16.61 7.50
N LYS A 67 3.12 -15.35 7.75
CA LYS A 67 4.35 -14.86 8.43
C LYS A 67 4.29 -14.92 9.97
N LYS A 68 5.41 -14.56 10.65
CA LYS A 68 5.41 -13.53 11.73
C LYS A 68 6.79 -13.07 12.25
N ALA A 69 6.88 -11.76 12.55
CA ALA A 69 7.56 -11.21 13.73
C ALA A 69 6.94 -9.83 14.08
N SER A 70 6.83 -9.52 15.38
CA SER A 70 6.24 -8.29 15.95
C SER A 70 7.31 -7.40 16.60
N LYS A 71 7.03 -6.09 16.75
CA LYS A 71 7.40 -5.28 17.93
C LYS A 71 6.75 -3.88 17.93
N SER A 72 6.67 -3.34 19.17
CA SER A 72 5.93 -2.20 19.74
C SER A 72 6.24 -0.79 19.20
N GLU A 73 5.29 0.16 19.34
CA GLU A 73 5.50 1.59 19.04
C GLU A 73 5.10 2.54 20.19
N LYS A 74 5.96 3.56 20.37
CA LYS A 74 5.82 4.81 21.15
C LYS A 74 4.95 5.83 20.35
N PRO A 75 4.62 7.06 20.84
CA PRO A 75 3.55 7.85 20.23
C PRO A 75 3.89 8.22 18.77
N ALA A 76 2.94 7.95 17.87
CA ALA A 76 3.18 7.81 16.44
C ALA A 76 3.38 9.17 15.76
N GLU A 77 4.61 9.44 15.34
CA GLU A 77 4.89 10.33 14.22
C GLU A 77 4.18 9.76 12.97
N PHE A 78 3.53 10.62 12.18
CA PHE A 78 2.85 10.15 10.96
C PHE A 78 3.90 9.56 10.00
N HIS A 79 3.82 8.25 9.79
CA HIS A 79 4.53 7.58 8.72
C HIS A 79 3.53 7.14 7.65
N SER A 80 3.75 7.60 6.40
CA SER A 80 2.90 7.17 5.30
C SER A 80 2.98 5.65 5.13
N PRO A 81 1.86 4.92 5.05
CA PRO A 81 1.86 3.49 4.75
C PRO A 81 2.56 3.16 3.43
N ARG A 82 2.59 4.12 2.50
CA ARG A 82 3.16 3.99 1.15
C ARG A 82 4.66 3.71 1.14
N ASP A 83 5.38 4.09 2.19
CA ASP A 83 6.79 3.75 2.35
C ASP A 83 6.99 2.26 2.73
N LYS A 84 6.00 1.65 3.38
CA LYS A 84 5.99 0.22 3.72
C LYS A 84 5.42 -0.65 2.58
N PHE A 85 4.75 -0.04 1.59
CA PHE A 85 4.05 -0.74 0.52
C PHE A 85 4.96 -1.31 -0.55
N ILE A 86 6.22 -0.85 -0.68
CA ILE A 86 7.18 -1.28 -1.72
C ILE A 86 7.20 -2.81 -1.94
N ARG A 87 6.99 -3.60 -0.88
CA ARG A 87 7.04 -5.08 -0.95
C ARG A 87 5.74 -5.75 -1.42
N LEU A 88 4.66 -5.00 -1.60
CA LEU A 88 3.36 -5.48 -2.09
C LEU A 88 3.36 -5.45 -3.61
N ASN A 89 2.91 -6.52 -4.27
CA ASN A 89 2.87 -6.55 -5.73
C ASN A 89 1.92 -5.48 -6.29
N GLU A 90 0.85 -5.19 -5.57
CA GLU A 90 -0.16 -4.20 -5.92
C GLU A 90 0.35 -2.74 -5.81
N SER A 91 1.52 -2.54 -5.20
CA SER A 91 2.15 -1.22 -5.07
C SER A 91 3.09 -0.86 -6.23
N LYS A 92 3.33 -1.83 -7.12
CA LYS A 92 4.33 -1.81 -8.18
C LYS A 92 3.69 -1.42 -9.51
N LEU A 93 4.52 -0.96 -10.44
CA LEU A 93 4.10 -0.67 -11.80
C LEU A 93 3.99 -1.97 -12.61
N ASN A 94 2.81 -2.26 -13.15
CA ASN A 94 2.63 -3.39 -14.05
C ASN A 94 2.99 -2.99 -15.49
N LEU A 95 4.07 -3.58 -16.01
CA LEU A 95 4.58 -3.34 -17.36
C LEU A 95 3.86 -4.16 -18.44
N SER A 96 3.00 -5.09 -18.07
CA SER A 96 2.34 -5.99 -19.03
C SER A 96 1.48 -5.25 -20.05
N SER A 97 0.89 -4.11 -19.69
CA SER A 97 0.11 -3.28 -20.61
C SER A 97 0.95 -2.75 -21.79
N LEU A 98 2.26 -2.55 -21.60
CA LEU A 98 3.19 -2.17 -22.67
C LEU A 98 3.52 -3.32 -23.64
N LEU A 99 3.20 -4.58 -23.28
CA LEU A 99 3.42 -5.74 -24.13
C LEU A 99 2.44 -5.79 -25.30
N GLU A 100 1.19 -5.42 -25.06
CA GLU A 100 0.13 -5.46 -26.06
C GLU A 100 -0.01 -4.13 -26.79
N LYS A 101 -0.14 -3.03 -26.04
CA LYS A 101 -0.34 -1.70 -26.58
C LYS A 101 0.63 -0.72 -25.92
N PRO A 102 1.74 -0.34 -26.58
CA PRO A 102 2.69 0.60 -26.00
C PRO A 102 2.00 1.96 -25.82
N ASP A 103 1.77 2.32 -24.56
CA ASP A 103 1.27 3.62 -24.15
C ASP A 103 2.49 4.52 -23.85
N PRO A 104 2.72 5.60 -24.65
CA PRO A 104 3.87 6.49 -24.47
C PRO A 104 3.92 7.14 -23.08
N GLN A 105 2.75 7.37 -22.46
CA GLN A 105 2.67 7.98 -21.15
C GLN A 105 3.11 6.99 -20.07
N LEU A 106 2.68 5.72 -20.18
CA LEU A 106 3.12 4.66 -19.29
C LEU A 106 4.62 4.39 -19.43
N GLU A 107 5.16 4.41 -20.65
CA GLU A 107 6.61 4.29 -20.87
C GLU A 107 7.38 5.45 -20.22
N THR A 108 6.82 6.67 -20.27
CA THR A 108 7.39 7.84 -19.59
C THR A 108 7.41 7.66 -18.09
N VAL A 109 6.29 7.24 -17.47
CA VAL A 109 6.22 6.95 -16.03
C VAL A 109 7.20 5.85 -15.63
N ALA A 110 7.31 4.78 -16.44
CA ALA A 110 8.24 3.70 -16.18
C ALA A 110 9.71 4.18 -16.23
N ARG A 111 10.04 5.04 -17.20
CA ARG A 111 11.38 5.64 -17.32
C ARG A 111 11.68 6.58 -16.14
N GLU A 112 10.74 7.46 -15.80
CA GLU A 112 10.89 8.38 -14.66
C GLU A 112 11.08 7.63 -13.35
N LEU A 113 10.39 6.49 -13.17
CA LEU A 113 10.58 5.61 -12.03
C LEU A 113 11.99 5.04 -11.99
N ILE A 114 12.51 4.51 -13.11
CA ILE A 114 13.89 4.00 -13.20
C ILE A 114 14.91 5.12 -12.90
N GLU A 115 14.73 6.29 -13.49
CA GLU A 115 15.61 7.43 -13.26
C GLU A 115 15.61 7.83 -11.79
N PHE A 116 14.43 7.92 -11.16
CA PHE A 116 14.29 8.20 -9.74
C PHE A 116 15.03 7.18 -8.86
N LEU A 117 14.85 5.88 -9.14
CA LEU A 117 15.42 4.80 -8.33
C LEU A 117 16.96 4.77 -8.36
N TYR A 118 17.56 5.15 -9.49
CA TYR A 118 19.01 5.03 -9.69
C TYR A 118 19.76 6.35 -9.81
N ALA A 119 19.07 7.49 -9.73
CA ALA A 119 19.63 8.85 -9.91
C ALA A 119 20.87 9.12 -9.04
N THR A 120 20.87 8.63 -7.80
CA THR A 120 21.94 8.87 -6.81
C THR A 120 22.87 7.67 -6.62
N THR A 121 22.66 6.60 -7.38
CA THR A 121 23.45 5.37 -7.28
C THR A 121 24.64 5.42 -8.24
N SER A 122 25.66 4.58 -8.02
CA SER A 122 26.77 4.46 -8.97
C SER A 122 26.34 3.93 -10.35
N LEU A 123 25.13 3.39 -10.48
CA LEU A 123 24.57 2.90 -11.75
C LEU A 123 23.95 4.01 -12.60
N GLN A 124 23.82 5.24 -12.10
CA GLN A 124 23.18 6.35 -12.81
C GLN A 124 23.69 6.50 -14.26
N LYS A 125 25.01 6.47 -14.46
CA LYS A 125 25.63 6.62 -15.80
C LYS A 125 25.35 5.44 -16.72
N GLU A 126 25.26 4.22 -16.19
CA GLU A 126 24.94 3.02 -16.96
C GLU A 126 23.46 3.04 -17.36
N VAL A 127 22.57 3.37 -16.42
CA VAL A 127 21.12 3.48 -16.61
C VAL A 127 20.76 4.59 -17.60
N ALA A 128 21.40 5.77 -17.52
CA ALA A 128 21.12 6.88 -18.43
C ALA A 128 21.48 6.59 -19.90
N LYS A 129 22.42 5.66 -20.15
CA LYS A 129 22.84 5.27 -21.50
C LYS A 129 21.95 4.18 -22.12
N VAL A 130 21.16 3.50 -21.30
CA VAL A 130 20.44 2.29 -21.70
C VAL A 130 18.95 2.49 -21.44
N ASN A 131 18.12 2.32 -22.47
CA ASN A 131 16.67 2.34 -22.27
C ASN A 131 16.23 1.00 -21.65
N VAL A 132 16.31 0.92 -20.32
CA VAL A 132 16.01 -0.28 -19.51
C VAL A 132 14.61 -0.80 -19.82
N ILE A 133 13.60 0.08 -19.84
CA ILE A 133 12.21 -0.29 -20.07
C ILE A 133 12.03 -0.90 -21.46
N LYS A 134 12.58 -0.27 -22.50
CA LYS A 134 12.49 -0.78 -23.87
C LYS A 134 13.07 -2.19 -23.99
N ILE A 135 14.25 -2.43 -23.41
CA ILE A 135 14.90 -3.75 -23.46
C ILE A 135 14.06 -4.79 -22.70
N LEU A 136 13.49 -4.46 -21.55
CA LEU A 136 12.60 -5.37 -20.81
C LEU A 136 11.38 -5.75 -21.64
N ILE A 137 10.71 -4.76 -22.23
CA ILE A 137 9.49 -4.96 -23.02
C ILE A 137 9.79 -5.76 -24.29
N GLU A 138 10.87 -5.46 -25.01
CA GLU A 138 11.28 -6.22 -26.21
C GLU A 138 11.64 -7.67 -25.87
N THR A 139 12.34 -7.88 -24.76
CA THR A 139 12.70 -9.24 -24.30
C THR A 139 11.45 -10.01 -23.89
N ALA A 140 10.53 -9.39 -23.16
CA ALA A 140 9.26 -9.98 -22.77
C ALA A 140 8.36 -10.32 -23.97
N LYS A 141 8.32 -9.44 -24.99
CA LYS A 141 7.57 -9.68 -26.24
C LYS A 141 8.09 -10.91 -27.00
N LYS A 142 9.41 -11.14 -27.00
CA LYS A 142 10.05 -12.30 -27.63
C LYS A 142 9.87 -13.59 -26.82
N HIS A 143 9.74 -13.49 -25.50
CA HIS A 143 9.63 -14.62 -24.59
C HIS A 143 8.33 -14.57 -23.77
N ARG A 144 7.18 -14.64 -24.46
CA ARG A 144 5.84 -14.49 -23.87
C ARG A 144 5.50 -15.50 -22.77
N SER A 145 6.23 -16.61 -22.68
CA SER A 145 6.05 -17.63 -21.63
C SER A 145 6.70 -17.25 -20.29
N LEU A 146 7.44 -16.14 -20.23
CA LEU A 146 8.11 -15.68 -19.01
C LEU A 146 7.28 -14.57 -18.36
N HIS A 147 6.99 -14.73 -17.08
CA HIS A 147 6.04 -13.88 -16.35
C HIS A 147 6.66 -13.13 -15.17
N THR A 148 7.98 -13.21 -14.99
CA THR A 148 8.69 -12.44 -13.95
C THR A 148 9.91 -11.74 -14.54
N LEU A 149 10.37 -10.67 -13.87
CA LEU A 149 11.58 -9.95 -14.27
C LEU A 149 12.83 -10.81 -14.09
N GLU A 150 12.83 -11.67 -13.07
CA GLU A 150 13.88 -12.64 -12.80
C GLU A 150 14.02 -13.66 -13.92
N ASP A 151 12.91 -14.18 -14.45
CA ASP A 151 12.93 -15.14 -15.56
C ASP A 151 13.51 -14.51 -16.83
N LEU A 152 13.11 -13.26 -17.11
CA LEU A 152 13.58 -12.51 -18.28
C LEU A 152 15.08 -12.26 -18.27
N LEU A 153 15.72 -12.18 -17.10
CA LEU A 153 17.15 -11.91 -16.97
C LEU A 153 18.00 -12.89 -17.79
N SER A 154 17.59 -14.16 -17.86
CA SER A 154 18.26 -15.20 -18.65
C SER A 154 18.20 -14.99 -20.17
N LYS A 155 17.30 -14.12 -20.63
CA LYS A 155 17.02 -13.82 -22.04
C LYS A 155 17.46 -12.42 -22.46
N ILE A 156 17.91 -11.58 -21.52
CA ILE A 156 18.45 -10.25 -21.82
C ILE A 156 19.69 -10.40 -22.74
N PRO A 157 19.86 -9.52 -23.75
CA PRO A 157 21.05 -9.51 -24.59
C PRO A 157 22.35 -9.45 -23.77
N LYS A 158 23.37 -10.20 -24.18
CA LYS A 158 24.61 -10.40 -23.40
C LYS A 158 25.32 -9.08 -23.08
N GLU A 159 25.28 -8.12 -24.00
CA GLU A 159 25.83 -6.78 -23.87
C GLU A 159 25.18 -5.96 -22.75
N HIS A 160 23.92 -6.24 -22.40
CA HIS A 160 23.17 -5.55 -21.35
C HIS A 160 23.07 -6.36 -20.05
N TYR A 161 23.35 -7.67 -20.11
CA TYR A 161 23.24 -8.58 -18.97
C TYR A 161 23.92 -8.08 -17.68
N PRO A 162 25.15 -7.52 -17.69
CA PRO A 162 25.80 -7.05 -16.46
C PRO A 162 25.01 -5.96 -15.73
N LEU A 163 24.43 -5.00 -16.48
CA LEU A 163 23.60 -3.96 -15.91
C LEU A 163 22.30 -4.57 -15.36
N PHE A 164 21.60 -5.35 -16.18
CA PHE A 164 20.33 -5.97 -15.78
C PHE A 164 20.47 -6.91 -14.59
N TYR A 165 21.59 -7.62 -14.47
CA TYR A 165 21.86 -8.45 -13.29
C TYR A 165 21.90 -7.59 -12.01
N LYS A 166 22.60 -6.46 -12.03
CA LYS A 166 22.65 -5.52 -10.88
C LYS A 166 21.27 -4.93 -10.59
N LEU A 167 20.54 -4.50 -11.62
CA LEU A 167 19.21 -3.90 -11.47
C LEU A 167 18.18 -4.91 -10.93
N THR A 168 18.19 -6.16 -11.40
CA THR A 168 17.25 -7.19 -10.93
C THR A 168 17.60 -7.72 -9.55
N LYS A 169 18.89 -7.93 -9.23
CA LYS A 169 19.30 -8.45 -7.91
C LYS A 169 19.31 -7.39 -6.81
N GLY A 170 19.62 -6.14 -7.16
CA GLY A 170 19.76 -5.05 -6.19
C GLY A 170 20.80 -5.35 -5.10
N THR A 171 20.66 -4.70 -3.95
CA THR A 171 21.45 -4.93 -2.74
C THR A 171 20.52 -5.32 -1.58
N HIS A 172 20.88 -6.34 -0.81
CA HIS A 172 20.02 -6.91 0.25
C HIS A 172 19.56 -5.88 1.31
N ALA A 173 20.35 -4.86 1.60
CA ALA A 173 20.05 -3.83 2.61
C ALA A 173 19.97 -2.43 1.99
N TYR A 174 19.35 -2.32 0.82
CA TYR A 174 19.17 -1.01 0.18
C TYR A 174 18.23 -0.12 1.01
N GLU A 175 18.51 1.18 1.01
CA GLU A 175 17.65 2.20 1.61
C GLU A 175 17.48 3.32 0.58
N LEU A 176 16.25 3.50 0.10
CA LEU A 176 15.96 4.34 -1.06
C LEU A 176 16.25 5.82 -0.81
N TYR A 177 15.76 6.38 0.29
CA TYR A 177 15.87 7.82 0.57
C TYR A 177 17.25 8.23 1.09
N THR A 178 18.01 7.30 1.67
CA THR A 178 19.41 7.53 2.09
C THR A 178 20.41 7.15 1.00
N SER A 179 19.93 6.75 -0.18
CA SER A 179 20.74 6.38 -1.36
C SER A 179 21.77 5.28 -1.07
N LYS A 180 21.44 4.34 -0.18
CA LYS A 180 22.34 3.24 0.20
C LYS A 180 22.01 2.00 -0.60
N GLY A 181 23.00 1.43 -1.27
CA GLY A 181 22.83 0.23 -2.11
C GLY A 181 21.99 0.48 -3.37
N TYR A 182 21.59 -0.60 -4.04
CA TYR A 182 20.77 -0.54 -5.26
C TYR A 182 19.38 -1.14 -5.00
N PRO A 183 18.29 -0.41 -5.29
CA PRO A 183 16.95 -1.00 -5.25
C PRO A 183 16.83 -2.08 -6.34
N PRO A 184 16.29 -3.28 -6.04
CA PRO A 184 16.00 -4.28 -7.06
C PRO A 184 14.74 -3.89 -7.86
N LEU A 185 14.74 -4.08 -9.18
CA LEU A 185 13.61 -3.73 -10.03
C LEU A 185 12.33 -4.47 -9.64
N SER A 186 12.41 -5.70 -9.15
CA SER A 186 11.23 -6.48 -8.77
C SER A 186 10.51 -5.96 -7.54
N ASP A 187 11.09 -5.02 -6.79
CA ASP A 187 10.40 -4.27 -5.74
C ASP A 187 9.51 -3.14 -6.29
N PHE A 188 9.68 -2.72 -7.54
CA PHE A 188 8.98 -1.57 -8.11
C PHE A 188 8.23 -1.88 -9.41
N LEU A 189 8.60 -2.95 -10.09
CA LEU A 189 8.09 -3.35 -11.39
C LEU A 189 7.58 -4.80 -11.34
N ILE A 190 6.51 -5.08 -12.07
CA ILE A 190 5.98 -6.43 -12.27
C ILE A 190 5.56 -6.66 -13.72
N LEU A 191 5.45 -7.93 -14.10
CA LEU A 191 4.91 -8.38 -15.37
C LEU A 191 3.81 -9.40 -15.11
N VAL A 192 2.61 -8.95 -14.73
CA VAL A 192 1.49 -9.86 -14.46
C VAL A 192 0.72 -10.13 -15.75
N ALA A 193 0.51 -11.40 -16.11
CA ALA A 193 -0.16 -11.76 -17.36
C ALA A 193 -1.65 -11.32 -17.39
N GLN A 194 -2.02 -10.67 -18.49
CA GLN A 194 -3.32 -10.63 -19.19
C GLN A 194 -4.63 -10.20 -18.47
N THR A 195 -4.68 -9.95 -17.15
CA THR A 195 -5.98 -9.62 -16.48
C THR A 195 -6.11 -8.22 -15.87
N GLN A 196 -5.02 -7.46 -15.72
CA GLN A 196 -5.07 -6.09 -15.21
C GLN A 196 -5.16 -5.08 -16.35
N THR A 197 -6.30 -4.40 -16.48
CA THR A 197 -6.52 -3.37 -17.52
C THR A 197 -5.78 -2.07 -17.24
N LYS A 198 -5.41 -1.80 -15.99
CA LYS A 198 -4.71 -0.58 -15.57
C LYS A 198 -3.36 -0.92 -14.93
N PRO A 199 -2.29 -0.19 -15.29
CA PRO A 199 -0.92 -0.50 -14.85
C PRO A 199 -0.63 -0.14 -13.39
N ILE A 200 -1.42 0.74 -12.75
CA ILE A 200 -1.13 1.27 -11.41
C ILE A 200 -2.38 1.20 -10.53
N ASN A 201 -2.28 0.59 -9.35
CA ASN A 201 -3.29 0.69 -8.31
C ASN A 201 -2.97 1.87 -7.37
N PHE A 202 -3.67 3.00 -7.53
CA PHE A 202 -3.33 4.23 -6.80
C PHE A 202 -3.46 4.10 -5.28
N SER A 203 -4.43 3.32 -4.79
CA SER A 203 -4.64 3.13 -3.35
C SER A 203 -3.47 2.41 -2.67
N LEU A 204 -2.70 1.62 -3.42
CA LEU A 204 -1.56 0.86 -2.89
C LEU A 204 -0.22 1.29 -3.49
N ALA A 205 -0.23 2.20 -4.47
CA ALA A 205 0.98 2.68 -5.14
C ALA A 205 2.02 3.14 -4.12
N SER A 206 3.24 2.62 -4.27
CA SER A 206 4.38 3.05 -3.47
C SER A 206 4.69 4.52 -3.73
N ARG A 207 5.30 5.19 -2.74
CA ARG A 207 5.66 6.61 -2.89
C ARG A 207 6.55 6.89 -4.12
N PRO A 208 7.60 6.10 -4.43
CA PRO A 208 8.40 6.28 -5.64
C PRO A 208 7.56 6.22 -6.92
N LEU A 209 6.58 5.32 -6.97
CA LEU A 209 5.67 5.21 -8.11
C LEU A 209 4.77 6.44 -8.25
N LEU A 210 4.28 7.01 -7.15
CA LEU A 210 3.53 8.26 -7.18
C LEU A 210 4.38 9.45 -7.62
N GLU A 211 5.64 9.51 -7.19
CA GLU A 211 6.57 10.57 -7.60
C GLU A 211 6.86 10.50 -9.10
N ALA A 212 6.96 9.29 -9.68
CA ALA A 212 7.09 9.07 -11.12
C ALA A 212 5.78 9.30 -11.91
N LEU A 213 4.61 9.21 -11.25
CA LEU A 213 3.31 9.39 -11.90
C LEU A 213 2.88 10.86 -11.98
N PHE A 214 3.11 11.64 -10.92
CA PHE A 214 2.61 13.02 -10.79
C PHE A 214 3.70 14.09 -10.69
N THR A 215 4.97 13.73 -10.54
CA THR A 215 6.09 14.53 -10.00
C THR A 215 6.22 14.49 -8.47
N LYS A 216 7.46 14.70 -8.00
CA LYS A 216 7.81 14.78 -6.58
C LYS A 216 6.99 15.80 -5.79
N ARG A 217 6.71 16.96 -6.38
CA ARG A 217 5.94 18.04 -5.72
C ARG A 217 4.50 17.60 -5.50
N LEU A 218 3.81 17.15 -6.54
CA LEU A 218 2.40 16.74 -6.44
C LEU A 218 2.24 15.50 -5.56
N SER A 219 3.15 14.52 -5.65
CA SER A 219 3.15 13.36 -4.76
C SER A 219 3.30 13.76 -3.28
N SER A 220 4.22 14.68 -2.97
CA SER A 220 4.39 15.16 -1.59
C SER A 220 3.16 15.90 -1.07
N LEU A 221 2.52 16.71 -1.92
CA LEU A 221 1.27 17.39 -1.59
C LEU A 221 0.11 16.41 -1.38
N ALA A 222 -0.03 15.40 -2.23
CA ALA A 222 -1.04 14.36 -2.05
C ALA A 222 -0.84 13.57 -0.75
N ILE A 223 0.40 13.25 -0.39
CA ILE A 223 0.73 12.58 0.88
C ILE A 223 0.43 13.49 2.08
N ASN A 224 0.63 14.81 1.96
CA ASN A 224 0.25 15.76 3.00
C ASN A 224 -1.27 15.85 3.18
N GLU A 225 -2.06 15.77 2.10
CA GLU A 225 -3.52 15.66 2.20
C GLU A 225 -3.96 14.35 2.88
N GLU A 226 -3.29 13.23 2.57
CA GLU A 226 -3.50 11.96 3.27
C GLU A 226 -3.13 12.08 4.77
N LYS A 227 -2.08 12.85 5.10
CA LYS A 227 -1.69 13.15 6.48
C LYS A 227 -2.74 14.00 7.19
N HIS A 228 -3.25 15.05 6.58
CA HIS A 228 -4.30 15.89 7.20
C HIS A 228 -5.59 15.09 7.43
N THR A 229 -5.96 14.22 6.50
CA THR A 229 -7.09 13.29 6.68
C THR A 229 -6.84 12.35 7.86
N TRP A 230 -5.60 11.86 8.02
CA TRP A 230 -5.21 11.08 9.17
C TRP A 230 -5.24 11.88 10.48
N GLU A 231 -4.78 13.13 10.51
CA GLU A 231 -4.82 13.97 11.71
C GLU A 231 -6.27 14.22 12.18
N LYS A 232 -7.21 14.32 11.23
CA LYS A 232 -8.63 14.54 11.50
C LYS A 232 -9.35 13.27 11.96
N ASP A 233 -9.21 12.19 11.21
CA ASP A 233 -10.04 10.98 11.39
C ASP A 233 -9.27 9.78 11.94
N HIS A 234 -7.95 9.91 12.15
CA HIS A 234 -7.00 8.85 12.51
C HIS A 234 -6.99 7.67 11.53
N LYS A 235 -7.47 7.92 10.30
CA LYS A 235 -7.56 6.93 9.22
C LYS A 235 -6.42 7.14 8.23
N HIS A 236 -5.64 6.09 8.01
CA HIS A 236 -4.64 6.05 6.94
C HIS A 236 -5.31 5.62 5.64
N THR A 237 -6.09 6.51 5.04
CA THR A 237 -6.77 6.27 3.76
C THR A 237 -6.10 7.05 2.64
N PRO A 238 -5.72 6.39 1.53
CA PRO A 238 -5.41 7.06 0.28
C PRO A 238 -6.53 7.98 -0.16
N LEU A 239 -6.22 9.01 -0.95
CA LEU A 239 -7.23 9.81 -1.63
C LEU A 239 -8.13 8.92 -2.50
N LYS A 240 -9.44 9.11 -2.42
CA LYS A 240 -10.44 8.50 -3.32
C LYS A 240 -10.36 9.12 -4.71
N LYS A 241 -11.04 8.52 -5.70
CA LYS A 241 -11.05 9.04 -7.08
C LYS A 241 -11.53 10.49 -7.13
N GLU A 242 -12.60 10.80 -6.41
CA GLU A 242 -13.20 12.13 -6.36
C GLU A 242 -12.27 13.14 -5.69
N GLU A 243 -11.65 12.75 -4.58
CA GLU A 243 -10.69 13.57 -3.82
C GLU A 243 -9.42 13.83 -4.63
N LEU A 244 -8.89 12.82 -5.31
CA LEU A 244 -7.74 13.00 -6.21
C LEU A 244 -8.10 13.87 -7.40
N THR A 245 -9.30 13.73 -7.97
CA THR A 245 -9.74 14.56 -9.09
C THR A 245 -9.81 16.03 -8.68
N ALA A 246 -10.41 16.33 -7.52
CA ALA A 246 -10.44 17.68 -6.97
C ALA A 246 -9.03 18.22 -6.67
N PHE A 247 -8.17 17.38 -6.08
CA PHE A 247 -6.78 17.70 -5.80
C PHE A 247 -6.01 18.07 -7.08
N LEU A 248 -6.14 17.28 -8.15
CA LEU A 248 -5.46 17.53 -9.42
C LEU A 248 -5.94 18.85 -10.05
N VAL A 249 -7.26 19.09 -10.05
CA VAL A 249 -7.84 20.34 -10.57
C VAL A 249 -7.29 21.56 -9.83
N ASN A 250 -7.19 21.49 -8.50
CA ASN A 250 -6.62 22.57 -7.67
C ASN A 250 -5.14 22.86 -7.99
N HIS A 251 -4.44 21.92 -8.61
CA HIS A 251 -3.04 22.05 -9.00
C HIS A 251 -2.83 22.16 -10.51
N GLY A 252 -3.88 22.52 -11.26
CA GLY A 252 -3.81 22.76 -12.72
C GLY A 252 -3.60 21.51 -13.56
N LYS A 253 -4.01 20.34 -13.05
CA LYS A 253 -3.97 19.04 -13.73
C LYS A 253 -5.37 18.47 -13.91
N THR A 254 -5.55 17.54 -14.85
CA THR A 254 -6.83 16.88 -15.08
C THR A 254 -6.72 15.38 -14.88
N MET A 255 -7.78 14.76 -14.34
CA MET A 255 -7.83 13.31 -14.12
C MET A 255 -7.82 12.51 -15.45
N THR A 256 -8.24 13.13 -16.54
CA THR A 256 -8.21 12.55 -17.90
C THR A 256 -6.81 12.14 -18.34
N GLU A 257 -5.77 12.87 -17.90
CA GLU A 257 -4.37 12.51 -18.16
C GLU A 257 -4.02 11.15 -17.53
N TYR A 258 -4.62 10.77 -16.41
CA TYR A 258 -4.20 9.60 -15.64
C TYR A 258 -5.21 8.44 -15.69
N GLU A 259 -6.37 8.66 -16.29
CA GLU A 259 -7.48 7.70 -16.25
C GLU A 259 -7.11 6.36 -16.89
N ASN A 260 -6.23 6.35 -17.89
CA ASN A 260 -5.73 5.13 -18.53
C ASN A 260 -4.65 4.40 -17.74
N LEU A 261 -3.99 5.09 -16.81
CA LEU A 261 -2.89 4.55 -16.02
C LEU A 261 -3.35 4.06 -14.65
N ILE A 262 -4.35 4.73 -14.08
CA ILE A 262 -4.73 4.53 -12.68
C ILE A 262 -5.99 3.68 -12.56
N PHE A 263 -5.90 2.66 -11.72
CA PHE A 263 -7.02 1.99 -11.08
C PHE A 263 -7.31 2.60 -9.71
N PHE A 264 -8.59 2.87 -9.46
CA PHE A 264 -9.12 3.12 -8.12
C PHE A 264 -10.00 1.95 -7.74
N ASN A 265 -9.90 1.50 -6.49
CA ASN A 265 -10.90 0.61 -5.95
C ASN A 265 -12.17 1.41 -5.70
N THR A 266 -13.18 1.27 -6.56
CA THR A 266 -14.52 1.80 -6.30
C THR A 266 -15.18 0.92 -5.25
N THR A 267 -14.96 1.20 -3.97
CA THR A 267 -15.80 0.64 -2.90
C THR A 267 -17.17 1.29 -2.96
N LYS A 268 -17.97 0.95 -3.98
CA LYS A 268 -19.36 0.57 -3.74
C LYS A 268 -19.33 -0.94 -3.49
N THR A 269 -18.70 -1.34 -2.39
CA THR A 269 -19.12 -2.58 -1.76
C THR A 269 -20.53 -2.30 -1.28
N GLU A 270 -21.53 -2.69 -2.07
CA GLU A 270 -22.72 -3.26 -1.46
C GLU A 270 -22.20 -4.16 -0.33
N GLU A 271 -22.59 -3.85 0.90
CA GLU A 271 -22.27 -4.72 2.02
C GLU A 271 -22.55 -6.15 1.59
N PRO A 272 -21.62 -7.10 1.79
CA PRO A 272 -21.88 -8.49 1.42
C PRO A 272 -23.15 -8.92 2.17
N GLN A 273 -24.27 -8.99 1.45
CA GLN A 273 -25.52 -9.51 1.99
C GLN A 273 -25.30 -11.01 2.16
N TRP A 274 -25.07 -11.44 3.39
CA TRP A 274 -25.01 -12.86 3.70
C TRP A 274 -26.44 -13.39 3.69
N LEU A 275 -26.78 -14.16 2.66
CA LEU A 275 -27.97 -15.01 2.66
C LEU A 275 -27.58 -16.31 3.35
N VAL A 276 -27.93 -16.44 4.62
CA VAL A 276 -27.83 -17.73 5.32
C VAL A 276 -29.07 -18.52 4.93
N LEU A 277 -28.87 -19.61 4.19
CA LEU A 277 -29.93 -20.56 3.88
C LEU A 277 -29.97 -21.59 5.01
N ASP A 278 -31.02 -21.52 5.82
CA ASP A 278 -31.31 -22.58 6.78
C ASP A 278 -31.68 -23.84 6.00
N LYS A 279 -30.88 -24.90 6.15
CA LYS A 279 -31.02 -26.14 5.37
C LYS A 279 -32.25 -26.96 5.78
N GLU A 280 -32.78 -26.74 6.98
CA GLU A 280 -33.97 -27.47 7.46
C GLU A 280 -35.25 -26.75 7.06
N THR A 281 -35.27 -25.42 7.16
CA THR A 281 -36.49 -24.63 6.91
C THR A 281 -36.56 -24.01 5.52
N LYS A 282 -35.46 -24.05 4.73
CA LYS A 282 -35.28 -23.35 3.44
C LYS A 282 -35.53 -21.84 3.49
N VAL A 283 -35.57 -21.26 4.68
CA VAL A 283 -35.72 -19.81 4.85
C VAL A 283 -34.38 -19.13 4.60
N GLN A 284 -34.41 -18.09 3.78
CA GLN A 284 -33.26 -17.23 3.53
C GLN A 284 -33.30 -16.06 4.48
N ILE A 285 -32.36 -16.03 5.44
CA ILE A 285 -32.22 -14.90 6.35
C ILE A 285 -31.18 -13.94 5.77
N LYS A 286 -31.62 -12.71 5.51
CA LYS A 286 -30.71 -11.59 5.20
C LYS A 286 -30.11 -11.08 6.50
N VAL A 287 -28.81 -11.22 6.66
CA VAL A 287 -28.08 -10.61 7.78
C VAL A 287 -27.36 -9.37 7.26
N SER A 288 -27.90 -8.18 7.57
CA SER A 288 -27.15 -6.93 7.48
C SER A 288 -26.36 -6.75 8.78
N LYS A 289 -25.16 -6.17 8.69
CA LYS A 289 -24.40 -5.80 9.88
C LYS A 289 -24.92 -4.48 10.45
#